data_AF-A0A812JHV9-F1
#
_entry.id   AF-A0A812JHV9-F1
#
_cell.length_a   1.000
_cell.length_b   1.000
_cell.length_c   1.000
_cell.angle_alpha   90.00
_cell.angle_beta   90.00
_cell.angle_gamma   90.00
#
_symmetry.space_group_name_H-M   'P 1'
#
loop_
_entity.id
_entity.type
_entity.pdbx_description
1 polymer ?
#
loop_
_entity_poly.entity_id
_entity_poly.type
_entity_poly.pdbx_seq_one_letter_code
_entity_poly.pdbx_strand_id
1 'polypeptide(L)'
;MELEPAGHAFPRQESQASRASSNSPERLARLYSNLDPALVRSVPLSACLASWGRPFRNEYEGMFSIDQSEDSFSQKTDQIDNFLSHDWGTSRFLKVITLLWMFNVKAATIATFVMSCIIGCLRIICKLEILDHWHSTFFGYATFVIVLCWWQRIQSLFGFRRMVFLDKLCIAQHDAELKQQGILGLAGFLEKSNKLTVLWTPRWATRLWCTYELAAFMQQGADRPIELMPVKLASILLMQCACWSAISIAHSIVAYGFNSDQGQQGRGE
;
A
#
# COMPACT_ATOMS: atom_id res chain seq x y z
N MET A 1 54.14 -3.11 -80.10
CA MET A 1 54.10 -1.93 -79.22
C MET A 1 52.78 -2.01 -78.48
N GLU A 2 52.74 -2.90 -77.49
CA GLU A 2 51.65 -3.08 -76.54
C GLU A 2 51.81 -2.05 -75.42
N LEU A 3 50.74 -1.36 -75.07
CA LEU A 3 50.66 -0.49 -73.90
C LEU A 3 49.31 -0.74 -73.21
N GLU A 4 49.36 -1.50 -72.11
CA GLU A 4 48.34 -1.59 -71.06
C GLU A 4 48.20 -0.27 -70.30
N PRO A 5 47.00 0.11 -69.83
CA PRO A 5 46.85 1.02 -68.71
C PRO A 5 46.33 0.29 -67.46
N ALA A 6 47.14 0.39 -66.40
CA ALA A 6 46.86 -0.05 -65.05
C ALA A 6 45.62 0.63 -64.44
N GLY A 7 44.65 -0.18 -63.98
CA GLY A 7 43.56 0.26 -63.11
C GLY A 7 43.97 0.13 -61.64
N HIS A 8 44.27 1.26 -60.99
CA HIS A 8 44.48 1.33 -59.55
C HIS A 8 43.16 1.12 -58.79
N ALA A 9 43.12 0.09 -57.94
CA ALA A 9 42.07 -0.13 -56.96
C ALA A 9 42.23 0.86 -55.79
N PHE A 10 41.24 1.73 -55.58
CA PHE A 10 41.12 2.52 -54.36
C PHE A 10 40.66 1.63 -53.19
N PRO A 11 41.32 1.66 -52.01
CA PRO A 11 40.83 0.96 -50.84
C PRO A 11 39.59 1.67 -50.30
N ARG A 12 38.48 0.93 -50.27
CA ARG A 12 37.22 1.34 -49.64
C ARG A 12 37.47 1.43 -48.13
N GLN A 13 37.65 2.65 -47.60
CA GLN A 13 37.60 2.90 -46.16
C GLN A 13 36.18 2.55 -45.68
N GLU A 14 36.02 1.38 -45.08
CA GLU A 14 34.84 1.04 -44.30
C GLU A 14 34.76 1.97 -43.10
N SER A 15 33.82 2.91 -43.22
CA SER A 15 33.41 3.85 -42.18
C SER A 15 33.08 3.11 -40.89
N GLN A 16 33.77 3.50 -39.81
CA GLN A 16 33.55 3.10 -38.42
C GLN A 16 32.22 3.65 -37.88
N ALA A 17 31.11 3.35 -38.54
CA ALA A 17 29.77 3.81 -38.21
C ALA A 17 28.80 2.64 -37.91
N SER A 18 29.27 1.58 -37.25
CA SER A 18 28.42 0.44 -36.86
C SER A 18 28.66 -0.13 -35.45
N ARG A 19 29.20 0.66 -34.51
CA ARG A 19 29.36 0.25 -33.10
C ARG A 19 28.30 0.80 -32.13
N ALA A 20 27.10 1.07 -32.64
CA ALA A 20 25.95 1.43 -31.82
C ALA A 20 24.77 0.46 -32.06
N SER A 21 24.91 -0.80 -31.66
CA SER A 21 23.76 -1.69 -31.39
C SER A 21 24.21 -3.04 -30.83
N SER A 22 24.22 -3.16 -29.50
CA SER A 22 23.85 -4.40 -28.80
C SER A 22 23.84 -4.15 -27.30
N ASN A 23 22.88 -3.35 -26.83
CA ASN A 23 22.47 -3.46 -25.43
C ASN A 23 21.78 -4.82 -25.29
N SER A 24 22.54 -5.86 -24.93
CA SER A 24 21.95 -7.17 -24.69
C SER A 24 20.88 -7.04 -23.59
N PRO A 25 19.74 -7.73 -23.72
CA PRO A 25 18.65 -7.67 -22.73
C PRO A 25 19.15 -7.92 -21.30
N GLU A 26 20.13 -8.82 -21.16
CA GLU A 26 20.79 -9.14 -19.89
C GLU A 26 21.58 -7.96 -19.29
N ARG A 27 22.20 -7.11 -20.12
CA ARG A 27 22.95 -5.94 -19.64
C ARG A 27 22.03 -4.84 -19.16
N LEU A 28 20.93 -4.61 -19.87
CA LEU A 28 19.89 -3.68 -19.44
C LEU A 28 19.22 -4.19 -18.17
N ALA A 29 18.87 -5.49 -18.11
CA ALA A 29 18.33 -6.12 -16.90
C ALA A 29 19.27 -5.94 -15.70
N ARG A 30 20.58 -6.15 -15.87
CA ARG A 30 21.60 -5.94 -14.84
C ARG A 30 21.79 -4.47 -14.46
N LEU A 31 21.62 -3.52 -15.38
CA LEU A 31 21.73 -2.09 -15.10
C LEU A 31 20.53 -1.56 -14.30
N TYR A 32 19.33 -2.07 -14.57
CA TYR A 32 18.11 -1.71 -13.82
C TYR A 32 18.01 -2.43 -12.47
N SER A 33 18.68 -3.59 -12.29
CA SER A 33 18.64 -4.37 -11.04
C SER A 33 19.79 -4.07 -10.06
N ASN A 34 20.91 -3.50 -10.51
CA ASN A 34 22.03 -3.12 -9.63
C ASN A 34 21.76 -1.78 -8.92
N LEU A 35 20.76 -1.77 -8.06
CA LEU A 35 20.65 -0.75 -7.03
C LEU A 35 21.74 -1.02 -5.98
N ASP A 36 22.55 -0.02 -5.66
CA ASP A 36 23.52 -0.12 -4.55
C ASP A 36 22.76 -0.56 -3.29
N PRO A 37 23.15 -1.67 -2.62
CA PRO A 37 22.53 -2.10 -1.38
C PRO A 37 22.40 -0.98 -0.34
N ALA A 38 23.30 -0.01 -0.35
CA ALA A 38 23.25 1.16 0.53
C ALA A 38 22.05 2.09 0.27
N LEU A 39 21.44 2.03 -0.92
CA LEU A 39 20.28 2.81 -1.33
C LEU A 39 18.95 2.07 -1.13
N VAL A 40 18.97 0.78 -0.79
CA VAL A 40 17.74 0.03 -0.49
C VAL A 40 17.18 0.51 0.85
N ARG A 41 16.02 1.17 0.77
CA ARG A 41 15.32 1.73 1.92
C ARG A 41 13.86 1.35 1.92
N SER A 42 13.29 1.28 3.12
CA SER A 42 11.85 1.10 3.35
C SER A 42 11.37 1.97 4.49
N VAL A 43 10.06 2.13 4.60
CA VAL A 43 9.40 2.86 5.68
C VAL A 43 8.37 1.97 6.36
N PRO A 44 8.07 2.16 7.65
CA PRO A 44 6.95 1.46 8.26
C PRO A 44 5.65 1.92 7.61
N LEU A 45 4.68 1.00 7.42
CA LEU A 45 3.36 1.30 6.86
C LEU A 45 2.65 2.45 7.61
N SER A 46 2.89 2.59 8.92
CA SER A 46 2.36 3.69 9.72
C SER A 46 2.83 5.07 9.25
N ALA A 47 4.02 5.19 8.65
CA ALA A 47 4.51 6.43 8.05
C ALA A 47 3.75 6.76 6.75
N CYS A 48 3.48 5.77 5.89
CA CYS A 48 2.66 5.97 4.69
C CYS A 48 1.23 6.41 5.04
N LEU A 49 0.70 5.92 6.16
CA LEU A 49 -0.64 6.24 6.68
C LEU A 49 -0.65 7.44 7.64
N ALA A 50 0.49 8.07 7.90
CA ALA A 50 0.58 9.22 8.78
C ALA A 50 -0.24 10.40 8.24
N SER A 51 -0.84 11.16 9.16
CA SER A 51 -1.63 12.35 8.86
C SER A 51 -2.66 12.12 7.74
N TRP A 52 -3.33 10.97 7.78
CA TRP A 52 -4.33 10.54 6.79
C TRP A 52 -3.80 10.54 5.35
N GLY A 53 -2.59 10.01 5.16
CA GLY A 53 -1.97 9.85 3.85
C GLY A 53 -1.37 11.13 3.30
N ARG A 54 -0.79 11.98 4.17
CA ARG A 54 -0.01 13.15 3.74
C ARG A 54 1.07 12.79 2.70
N PRO A 55 1.81 11.66 2.81
CA PRO A 55 2.78 11.26 1.78
C PRO A 55 2.18 11.07 0.38
N PHE A 56 0.88 10.76 0.28
CA PHE A 56 0.19 10.61 -1.01
C PHE A 56 -0.32 11.93 -1.60
N ARG A 57 -0.04 13.08 -0.98
CA ARG A 57 -0.40 14.40 -1.52
C ARG A 57 0.43 14.70 -2.76
N ASN A 58 -0.26 14.97 -3.86
CA ASN A 58 0.34 15.48 -5.09
C ASN A 58 0.61 16.98 -4.90
N GLU A 59 1.86 17.37 -4.75
CA GLU A 59 2.28 18.77 -4.78
C GLU A 59 2.69 19.07 -6.22
N TYR A 60 1.83 19.78 -6.94
CA TYR A 60 2.18 20.34 -8.24
C TYR A 60 3.21 21.45 -8.03
N GLU A 61 4.30 21.38 -8.79
CA GLU A 61 5.30 22.43 -9.04
C GLU A 61 6.17 22.88 -7.85
N GLY A 62 7.48 22.62 -7.99
CA GLY A 62 8.52 23.52 -7.48
C GLY A 62 9.13 23.22 -6.12
N MET A 63 8.47 22.45 -5.24
CA MET A 63 9.10 22.12 -3.96
C MET A 63 8.62 20.78 -3.45
N PHE A 64 9.43 19.73 -3.67
CA PHE A 64 9.39 18.53 -2.82
C PHE A 64 9.94 18.93 -1.44
N SER A 65 9.28 19.81 -0.70
CA SER A 65 9.59 20.05 0.71
C SER A 65 8.97 18.89 1.50
N ILE A 66 9.58 17.72 1.36
CA ILE A 66 9.43 16.68 2.37
C ILE A 66 10.18 17.23 3.58
N ASP A 67 9.46 17.45 4.67
CA ASP A 67 10.08 17.86 5.92
C ASP A 67 11.20 16.86 6.25
N GLN A 68 12.38 17.30 6.70
CA GLN A 68 13.49 16.36 7.00
C GLN A 68 13.08 15.27 8.02
N SER A 69 12.03 15.56 8.80
CA SER A 69 11.35 14.60 9.68
C SER A 69 10.70 13.43 8.92
N GLU A 70 10.23 13.60 7.69
CA GLU A 70 9.65 12.53 6.87
C GLU A 70 10.72 11.64 6.20
N ASP A 71 11.91 12.18 5.86
CA ASP A 71 13.08 11.39 5.45
C ASP A 71 13.61 10.51 6.60
N SER A 72 13.37 10.91 7.85
CA SER A 72 13.81 10.17 9.05
C SER A 72 13.11 8.81 9.25
N PHE A 73 11.95 8.59 8.62
CA PHE A 73 11.24 7.30 8.70
C PHE A 73 11.84 6.24 7.78
N SER A 74 12.60 6.66 6.77
CA SER A 74 13.22 5.79 5.78
C SER A 74 14.43 5.11 6.40
N GLN A 75 14.46 3.79 6.42
CA GLN A 75 15.53 3.00 7.03
C GLN A 75 16.13 2.07 5.98
N LYS A 76 17.46 1.87 6.04
CA LYS A 76 18.14 0.90 5.19
C LYS A 76 17.60 -0.50 5.52
N THR A 77 17.30 -1.28 4.49
CA THR A 77 16.76 -2.62 4.68
C THR A 77 17.29 -3.57 3.62
N ASP A 78 17.45 -4.85 3.98
CA ASP A 78 17.80 -5.91 3.04
C ASP A 78 16.57 -6.48 2.32
N GLN A 79 15.37 -6.29 2.90
CA GLN A 79 14.11 -6.84 2.41
C GLN A 79 12.94 -5.87 2.64
N ILE A 80 11.95 -5.92 1.76
CA ILE A 80 10.74 -5.09 1.80
C ILE A 80 9.53 -6.01 1.84
N ASP A 81 8.59 -5.81 2.76
CA ASP A 81 7.40 -6.66 2.86
C ASP A 81 6.45 -6.45 1.67
N ASN A 82 6.20 -5.18 1.33
CA ASN A 82 5.28 -4.80 0.27
C ASN A 82 5.83 -3.61 -0.52
N PHE A 83 5.87 -3.75 -1.84
CA PHE A 83 6.03 -2.63 -2.77
C PHE A 83 4.66 -2.00 -3.04
N LEU A 84 4.47 -0.71 -2.74
CA LEU A 84 3.19 -0.02 -2.96
C LEU A 84 3.13 0.65 -4.33
N SER A 85 2.56 -0.04 -5.32
CA SER A 85 2.33 0.50 -6.66
C SER A 85 1.00 1.27 -6.72
N HIS A 86 1.06 2.53 -7.17
CA HIS A 86 -0.10 3.41 -7.17
C HIS A 86 0.02 4.55 -8.20
N ASP A 87 -1.11 5.16 -8.57
CA ASP A 87 -1.11 6.38 -9.39
C ASP A 87 -1.17 7.66 -8.54
N TRP A 88 -0.43 8.69 -8.91
CA TRP A 88 -0.41 9.96 -8.17
C TRP A 88 -1.68 10.80 -8.31
N GLY A 89 -2.47 10.59 -9.38
CA GLY A 89 -3.69 11.35 -9.65
C GLY A 89 -4.90 10.93 -8.80
N THR A 90 -4.88 9.75 -8.20
CA THR A 90 -5.96 9.27 -7.32
C THR A 90 -5.89 9.90 -5.93
N SER A 91 -7.07 10.26 -5.41
CA SER A 91 -7.23 10.88 -4.09
C SER A 91 -6.48 10.12 -3.01
N ARG A 92 -5.72 10.84 -2.19
CA ARG A 92 -4.99 10.28 -1.05
C ARG A 92 -5.90 9.51 -0.08
N PHE A 93 -7.13 9.98 0.14
CA PHE A 93 -8.04 9.34 1.07
C PHE A 93 -8.49 7.97 0.57
N LEU A 94 -8.71 7.82 -0.74
CA LEU A 94 -9.02 6.52 -1.34
C LEU A 94 -7.86 5.55 -1.17
N LYS A 95 -6.62 6.01 -1.34
CA LYS A 95 -5.43 5.19 -1.11
C LYS A 95 -5.32 4.77 0.36
N VAL A 96 -5.51 5.70 1.29
CA VAL A 96 -5.51 5.42 2.74
C VAL A 96 -6.57 4.39 3.11
N ILE A 97 -7.82 4.60 2.68
CA ILE A 97 -8.93 3.67 2.90
C ILE A 97 -8.58 2.28 2.35
N THR A 98 -8.01 2.21 1.15
CA THR A 98 -7.61 0.96 0.50
C THR A 98 -6.53 0.24 1.31
N LEU A 99 -5.51 0.96 1.75
CA LEU A 99 -4.43 0.41 2.56
C LEU A 99 -4.94 -0.05 3.94
N LEU A 100 -5.77 0.74 4.63
CA LEU A 100 -6.38 0.32 5.89
C LEU A 100 -7.19 -0.97 5.70
N TRP A 101 -7.97 -1.06 4.62
CA TRP A 101 -8.71 -2.28 4.29
C TRP A 101 -7.76 -3.47 4.07
N MET A 102 -6.78 -3.35 3.18
CA MET A 102 -5.88 -4.46 2.84
C MET A 102 -5.05 -4.95 4.03
N PHE A 103 -4.50 -4.02 4.82
CA PHE A 103 -3.54 -4.35 5.86
C PHE A 103 -4.17 -4.62 7.23
N ASN A 104 -5.34 -4.02 7.54
CA ASN A 104 -5.90 -4.06 8.90
C ASN A 104 -7.20 -4.85 9.02
N VAL A 105 -7.93 -5.13 7.91
CA VAL A 105 -9.26 -5.76 8.01
C VAL A 105 -9.23 -7.12 8.71
N LYS A 106 -8.22 -7.96 8.45
CA LYS A 106 -8.10 -9.28 9.09
C LYS A 106 -8.00 -9.17 10.61
N ALA A 107 -7.17 -8.26 11.10
CA ALA A 107 -7.02 -8.02 12.52
C ALA A 107 -8.29 -7.39 13.12
N ALA A 108 -8.91 -6.46 12.41
CA ALA A 108 -10.17 -5.85 12.83
C ALA A 108 -11.28 -6.90 12.99
N THR A 109 -11.42 -7.83 12.04
CA THR A 109 -12.39 -8.92 12.11
C THR A 109 -12.11 -9.86 13.28
N ILE A 110 -10.86 -10.30 13.46
CA ILE A 110 -10.49 -11.19 14.57
C ILE A 110 -10.73 -10.51 15.92
N ALA A 111 -10.28 -9.27 16.09
CA ALA A 111 -10.47 -8.52 17.32
C ALA A 111 -11.95 -8.31 17.63
N THR A 112 -12.77 -7.99 16.62
CA THR A 112 -14.22 -7.85 16.77
C THR A 112 -14.87 -9.16 17.19
N PHE A 113 -14.47 -10.28 16.59
CA PHE A 113 -14.95 -11.60 16.96
C PHE A 113 -14.60 -11.94 18.41
N VAL A 114 -13.35 -11.76 18.81
CA VAL A 114 -12.89 -11.99 20.19
C VAL A 114 -13.65 -11.10 21.18
N MET A 115 -13.80 -9.81 20.89
CA MET A 115 -14.57 -8.89 21.73
C MET A 115 -16.03 -9.29 21.84
N SER A 116 -16.64 -9.77 20.76
CA SER A 116 -18.03 -10.26 20.76
C SER A 116 -18.18 -11.52 21.63
N CYS A 117 -17.23 -12.45 21.56
CA CYS A 117 -17.19 -13.62 22.43
C CYS A 117 -17.02 -13.23 23.91
N ILE A 118 -16.09 -12.32 24.23
CA ILE A 118 -15.86 -11.84 25.60
C ILE A 118 -17.14 -11.21 26.16
N ILE A 119 -17.76 -10.29 25.42
CA ILE A 119 -18.99 -9.63 25.84
C ILE A 119 -20.12 -10.65 26.00
N GLY A 120 -20.26 -11.60 25.07
CA GLY A 120 -21.27 -12.67 25.16
C GLY A 120 -21.09 -13.55 26.40
N CYS A 121 -19.86 -14.00 26.68
CA CYS A 121 -19.54 -14.77 27.87
C CYS A 121 -19.79 -13.98 29.16
N LEU A 122 -19.36 -12.72 29.22
CA LEU A 122 -19.58 -11.85 30.38
C LEU A 122 -21.08 -11.64 30.68
N ARG A 123 -21.91 -11.51 29.64
CA ARG A 123 -23.36 -11.42 29.81
C ARG A 123 -23.98 -12.68 30.39
N ILE A 124 -23.54 -13.85 29.91
CA ILE A 124 -24.06 -15.15 30.37
C ILE A 124 -23.59 -15.44 31.80
N ILE A 125 -22.30 -15.26 32.09
CA ILE A 125 -21.68 -15.67 33.35
C ILE A 125 -21.94 -14.64 34.46
N CYS A 126 -21.68 -13.37 34.18
CA CYS A 126 -21.73 -12.31 35.18
C CYS A 126 -23.12 -11.67 35.30
N LYS A 127 -24.10 -12.10 34.50
CA LYS A 127 -25.46 -11.52 34.42
C LYS A 127 -25.41 -9.98 34.40
N LEU A 128 -24.49 -9.44 33.60
CA LEU A 128 -24.28 -8.00 33.51
C LEU A 128 -25.46 -7.35 32.79
N GLU A 129 -26.49 -6.99 33.56
CA GLU A 129 -27.68 -6.27 33.09
C GLU A 129 -27.31 -4.88 32.55
N ILE A 130 -26.16 -4.32 32.95
CA ILE A 130 -25.68 -3.02 32.45
C ILE A 130 -25.21 -3.07 30.98
N LEU A 131 -24.92 -4.27 30.45
CA LEU A 131 -24.51 -4.47 29.06
C LEU A 131 -25.71 -4.93 28.23
N ASP A 132 -26.64 -4.02 27.96
CA ASP A 132 -27.77 -4.28 27.07
C ASP A 132 -27.34 -4.64 25.64
N HIS A 133 -28.29 -5.16 24.85
CA HIS A 133 -28.06 -5.57 23.45
C HIS A 133 -27.38 -4.49 22.60
N TRP A 134 -27.80 -3.23 22.72
CA TRP A 134 -27.23 -2.15 21.93
C TRP A 134 -25.77 -1.84 22.30
N HIS A 135 -25.38 -1.97 23.58
CA HIS A 135 -24.00 -1.79 24.02
C HIS A 135 -23.08 -2.85 23.40
N SER A 136 -23.50 -4.12 23.41
CA SER A 136 -22.72 -5.21 22.82
C SER A 136 -22.49 -4.99 21.32
N THR A 137 -23.54 -4.61 20.60
CA THR A 137 -23.47 -4.26 19.18
C THR A 137 -22.54 -3.07 18.94
N PHE A 138 -22.67 -2.01 19.73
CA PHE A 138 -21.82 -0.81 19.64
C PHE A 138 -20.35 -1.13 19.88
N PHE A 139 -20.01 -1.85 20.95
CA PHE A 139 -18.61 -2.20 21.27
C PHE A 139 -17.97 -3.11 20.22
N GLY A 140 -18.75 -4.02 19.62
CA GLY A 140 -18.28 -4.82 18.48
C GLY A 140 -17.85 -3.93 17.30
N TYR A 141 -18.73 -3.03 16.86
CA TYR A 141 -18.43 -2.13 15.73
C TYR A 141 -17.35 -1.10 16.06
N ALA A 142 -17.35 -0.56 17.29
CA ALA A 142 -16.30 0.35 17.75
C ALA A 142 -14.93 -0.34 17.73
N THR A 143 -14.86 -1.61 18.17
CA THR A 143 -13.64 -2.43 18.08
C THR A 143 -13.18 -2.58 16.64
N PHE A 144 -14.10 -2.92 15.73
CA PHE A 144 -13.78 -3.05 14.31
C PHE A 144 -13.17 -1.76 13.75
N VAL A 145 -13.82 -0.61 13.96
CA VAL A 145 -13.36 0.68 13.44
C VAL A 145 -12.03 1.09 14.06
N ILE A 146 -11.87 0.95 15.38
CA ILE A 146 -10.63 1.32 16.08
C ILE A 146 -9.47 0.47 15.57
N VAL A 147 -9.64 -0.86 15.52
CA VAL A 147 -8.58 -1.74 15.03
C VAL A 147 -8.32 -1.46 13.54
N LEU A 148 -9.35 -1.31 12.72
CA LEU A 148 -9.17 -1.01 11.29
C LEU A 148 -8.37 0.29 11.07
N CYS A 149 -8.60 1.34 11.85
CA CYS A 149 -7.92 2.63 11.66
C CYS A 149 -6.51 2.68 12.28
N TRP A 150 -6.25 1.95 13.36
CA TRP A 150 -5.03 2.09 14.15
C TRP A 150 -4.19 0.81 14.30
N TRP A 151 -4.58 -0.33 13.72
CA TRP A 151 -3.86 -1.60 13.87
C TRP A 151 -2.37 -1.51 13.52
N GLN A 152 -2.00 -0.82 12.45
CA GLN A 152 -0.60 -0.57 12.06
C GLN A 152 0.21 0.15 13.14
N ARG A 153 -0.43 0.97 13.99
CA ARG A 153 0.21 1.61 15.15
C ARG A 153 0.20 0.68 16.37
N ILE A 154 -0.90 -0.02 16.61
CA ILE A 154 -1.02 -1.01 17.69
C ILE A 154 0.05 -2.09 17.55
N GLN A 155 0.23 -2.67 16.36
CA GLN A 155 1.28 -3.64 16.06
C GLN A 155 2.69 -3.12 16.39
N SER A 156 2.93 -1.83 16.12
CA SER A 156 4.23 -1.21 16.39
C SER A 156 4.56 -1.12 17.88
N LEU A 157 3.54 -1.11 18.77
CA LEU A 157 3.73 -1.19 20.22
C LEU A 157 4.24 -2.58 20.65
N PHE A 158 3.93 -3.62 19.88
CA PHE A 158 4.40 -4.99 20.10
C PHE A 158 5.68 -5.31 19.33
N GLY A 159 6.37 -4.29 18.80
CA GLY A 159 7.62 -4.46 18.05
C GLY A 159 7.44 -4.95 16.60
N PHE A 160 6.21 -5.22 16.15
CA PHE A 160 5.94 -5.63 14.77
C PHE A 160 5.70 -4.42 13.89
N ARG A 161 6.50 -4.28 12.83
CA ARG A 161 6.33 -3.22 11.83
C ARG A 161 6.35 -3.84 10.45
N ARG A 162 5.33 -3.51 9.67
CA ARG A 162 5.33 -3.85 8.25
C ARG A 162 6.11 -2.80 7.49
N MET A 163 7.18 -3.20 6.83
CA MET A 163 8.10 -2.34 6.10
C MET A 163 7.73 -2.33 4.63
N VAL A 164 7.41 -1.16 4.11
CA VAL A 164 6.88 -0.99 2.76
C VAL A 164 7.76 -0.04 1.96
N PHE A 165 7.75 -0.21 0.64
CA PHE A 165 8.33 0.75 -0.27
C PHE A 165 7.26 1.72 -0.77
N LEU A 166 7.52 3.01 -0.62
CA LEU A 166 6.79 4.10 -1.25
C LEU A 166 7.82 5.04 -1.88
N ASP A 167 7.77 5.19 -3.21
CA ASP A 167 8.68 6.01 -4.02
C ASP A 167 9.05 7.35 -3.37
N LYS A 168 8.05 8.16 -2.97
CA LYS A 168 8.26 9.49 -2.39
C LYS A 168 9.05 9.47 -1.07
N LEU A 169 8.96 8.39 -0.28
CA LEU A 169 9.61 8.27 1.03
C LEU A 169 10.92 7.46 1.02
N CYS A 170 11.06 6.54 0.05
CA CYS A 170 12.19 5.62 -0.01
C CYS A 170 13.30 6.12 -0.95
N ILE A 171 12.97 6.94 -1.94
CA ILE A 171 13.93 7.58 -2.84
C ILE A 171 14.24 8.98 -2.31
N ALA A 172 15.53 9.31 -2.19
CA ALA A 172 15.99 10.63 -1.78
C ALA A 172 15.39 11.70 -2.71
N GLN A 173 14.54 12.59 -2.19
CA GLN A 173 13.89 13.62 -3.02
C GLN A 173 14.72 14.89 -3.18
N HIS A 174 15.63 15.15 -2.23
CA HIS A 174 16.40 16.39 -2.11
C HIS A 174 17.73 16.39 -2.84
N ASP A 175 18.29 15.20 -3.11
CA ASP A 175 19.56 15.02 -3.81
C ASP A 175 19.29 14.50 -5.22
N ALA A 176 19.66 15.28 -6.24
CA ALA A 176 19.36 14.95 -7.63
C ALA A 176 20.07 13.68 -8.12
N GLU A 177 21.30 13.43 -7.66
CA GLU A 177 22.08 12.26 -8.06
C GLU A 177 21.52 11.00 -7.39
N LEU A 178 21.28 11.04 -6.09
CA LEU A 178 20.68 9.93 -5.35
C LEU A 178 19.24 9.65 -5.80
N LYS A 179 18.47 10.69 -6.15
CA LYS A 179 17.14 10.54 -6.74
C LYS A 179 17.20 9.80 -8.06
N GLN A 180 18.11 10.21 -8.94
CA GLN A 180 18.30 9.57 -10.23
C GLN A 180 18.74 8.11 -10.06
N GLN A 181 19.68 7.82 -9.17
CA GLN A 181 20.10 6.47 -8.85
C GLN A 181 18.95 5.62 -8.30
N GLY A 182 18.14 6.16 -7.39
CA GLY A 182 16.96 5.47 -6.85
C GLY A 182 15.88 5.19 -7.90
N ILE A 183 15.64 6.11 -8.83
CA ILE A 183 14.69 5.92 -9.94
C ILE A 183 15.21 4.87 -10.92
N LEU A 184 16.49 4.94 -11.30
CA LEU A 184 17.10 3.98 -12.23
C LEU A 184 17.21 2.58 -11.63
N GLY A 185 17.39 2.48 -10.31
CA GLY A 185 17.42 1.22 -9.56
C GLY A 185 16.07 0.73 -9.05
N LEU A 186 14.95 1.22 -9.60
CA LEU A 186 13.60 0.83 -9.16
C LEU A 186 13.37 -0.69 -9.19
N ALA A 187 13.96 -1.40 -10.17
CA ALA A 187 13.86 -2.85 -10.26
C ALA A 187 14.54 -3.56 -9.08
N GLY A 188 15.58 -2.96 -8.49
CA GLY A 188 16.23 -3.47 -7.28
C GLY A 188 15.28 -3.46 -6.08
N PHE A 189 14.47 -2.41 -5.90
CA PHE A 189 13.43 -2.38 -4.86
C PHE A 189 12.36 -3.45 -5.09
N LEU A 190 11.96 -3.66 -6.35
CA LEU A 190 11.01 -4.73 -6.71
C LEU A 190 11.59 -6.13 -6.43
N GLU A 191 12.89 -6.34 -6.68
CA GLU A 191 13.60 -7.59 -6.37
C GLU A 191 13.60 -7.90 -4.88
N LYS A 192 13.88 -6.88 -4.06
CA LYS A 192 13.91 -7.01 -2.60
C LYS A 192 12.52 -7.05 -1.96
N SER A 193 11.45 -6.88 -2.76
CA SER A 193 10.07 -6.90 -2.26
C SER A 193 9.47 -8.29 -2.26
N ASN A 194 8.92 -8.70 -1.13
CA ASN A 194 8.23 -9.99 -0.97
C ASN A 194 6.90 -10.02 -1.73
N LYS A 195 6.23 -8.88 -1.83
CA LYS A 195 4.91 -8.74 -2.45
C LYS A 195 4.79 -7.44 -3.22
N LEU A 196 3.99 -7.45 -4.27
CA LEU A 196 3.54 -6.24 -4.96
C LEU A 196 2.10 -5.91 -4.55
N THR A 197 1.88 -4.76 -3.94
CA THR A 197 0.55 -4.28 -3.57
C THR A 197 0.12 -3.16 -4.50
N VAL A 198 -0.90 -3.43 -5.30
CA VAL A 198 -1.40 -2.54 -6.35
C VAL A 198 -2.68 -1.85 -5.91
N LEU A 199 -2.63 -0.53 -5.80
CA LEU A 199 -3.80 0.33 -5.54
C LEU A 199 -4.44 0.66 -6.89
N TRP A 200 -5.29 -0.24 -7.36
CA TRP A 200 -5.71 -0.26 -8.75
C TRP A 200 -6.75 0.82 -9.07
N THR A 201 -6.50 1.52 -10.17
CA THR A 201 -7.43 2.41 -10.86
C THR A 201 -7.25 2.29 -12.38
N PRO A 202 -8.22 2.71 -13.20
CA PRO A 202 -8.02 2.79 -14.64
C PRO A 202 -6.80 3.65 -15.04
N ARG A 203 -6.51 4.72 -14.28
CA ARG A 203 -5.32 5.56 -14.50
C ARG A 203 -4.01 4.85 -14.16
N TRP A 204 -4.00 4.04 -13.09
CA TRP A 204 -2.84 3.23 -12.75
C TRP A 204 -2.44 2.32 -13.93
N ALA A 205 -3.43 1.69 -14.57
CA ALA A 205 -3.20 0.77 -15.69
C ALA A 205 -2.67 1.45 -16.97
N THR A 206 -2.80 2.77 -17.11
CA THR A 206 -2.30 3.51 -18.27
C THR A 206 -0.94 4.20 -18.04
N ARG A 207 -0.42 4.17 -16.80
CA ARG A 207 0.87 4.80 -16.48
C ARG A 207 2.03 3.85 -16.75
N LEU A 208 2.98 4.31 -17.57
CA LEU A 208 4.19 3.57 -17.93
C LEU A 208 4.95 3.00 -16.72
N TRP A 209 5.19 3.81 -15.69
CA TRP A 209 5.90 3.37 -14.50
C TRP A 209 5.15 2.27 -13.73
N CYS A 210 3.83 2.40 -13.60
CA CYS A 210 3.00 1.42 -12.91
C CYS A 210 2.95 0.08 -13.66
N THR A 211 2.83 0.12 -14.99
CA THR A 211 2.85 -1.11 -15.81
C THR A 211 4.25 -1.72 -15.87
N TYR A 212 5.31 -0.91 -15.87
CA TYR A 212 6.68 -1.36 -15.70
C TYR A 212 6.89 -2.09 -14.37
N GLU A 213 6.43 -1.53 -13.24
CA GLU A 213 6.53 -2.16 -11.92
C GLU A 213 5.89 -3.55 -11.89
N LEU A 214 4.68 -3.66 -12.44
CA LEU A 214 3.98 -4.94 -12.56
C LEU A 214 4.77 -5.94 -13.42
N ALA A 215 5.18 -5.53 -14.62
CA ALA A 215 5.87 -6.40 -15.55
C ALA A 215 7.25 -6.85 -15.02
N ALA A 216 8.00 -5.94 -14.39
CA ALA A 216 9.30 -6.23 -13.79
C ALA A 216 9.15 -7.18 -12.58
N PHE A 217 8.14 -6.97 -11.74
CA PHE A 217 7.86 -7.86 -10.61
C PHE A 217 7.52 -9.29 -11.07
N MET A 218 6.71 -9.42 -12.13
CA MET A 218 6.33 -10.71 -12.71
C MET A 218 7.51 -11.45 -13.36
N GLN A 219 8.46 -10.73 -13.97
CA GLN A 219 9.64 -11.33 -14.59
C GLN A 219 10.59 -11.99 -13.58
N GLN A 220 10.57 -11.55 -12.33
CA GLN A 220 11.45 -12.05 -11.26
C GLN A 220 10.96 -13.37 -10.62
N GLY A 221 9.87 -13.97 -11.10
CA GLY A 221 9.40 -15.30 -10.70
C GLY A 221 7.94 -15.35 -10.25
N ALA A 222 7.25 -16.47 -10.54
CA ALA A 222 5.81 -16.62 -10.38
C ALA A 222 5.31 -16.83 -8.92
N ASP A 223 6.21 -17.07 -7.97
CA ASP A 223 5.84 -17.47 -6.60
C ASP A 223 5.59 -16.29 -5.65
N ARG A 224 5.84 -15.05 -6.09
CA ARG A 224 5.60 -13.86 -5.25
C ARG A 224 4.21 -13.29 -5.49
N PRO A 225 3.41 -13.04 -4.43
CA PRO A 225 2.03 -12.64 -4.61
C PRO A 225 1.90 -11.18 -5.06
N ILE A 226 0.96 -10.96 -5.97
CA ILE A 226 0.51 -9.64 -6.41
C ILE A 226 -0.88 -9.41 -5.81
N GLU A 227 -0.98 -8.47 -4.88
CA GLU A 227 -2.23 -8.10 -4.21
C GLU A 227 -2.81 -6.86 -4.89
N LEU A 228 -3.85 -7.04 -5.69
CA LEU A 228 -4.51 -5.96 -6.42
C LEU A 228 -5.83 -5.59 -5.75
N MET A 229 -5.99 -4.33 -5.37
CA MET A 229 -7.23 -3.83 -4.77
C MET A 229 -7.73 -2.59 -5.51
N PRO A 230 -8.93 -2.65 -6.14
CA PRO A 230 -9.58 -1.47 -6.69
C PRO A 230 -9.90 -0.45 -5.59
N VAL A 231 -9.41 0.78 -5.71
CA VAL A 231 -9.54 1.77 -4.62
C VAL A 231 -10.97 2.14 -4.27
N LYS A 232 -11.88 2.08 -5.25
CA LYS A 232 -13.32 2.32 -5.04
C LYS A 232 -14.00 1.17 -4.30
N LEU A 233 -13.53 -0.07 -4.51
CA LEU A 233 -14.09 -1.25 -3.83
C LEU A 233 -13.91 -1.15 -2.32
N ALA A 234 -12.72 -0.75 -1.86
CA ALA A 234 -12.47 -0.54 -0.43
C ALA A 234 -13.43 0.49 0.18
N SER A 235 -13.75 1.55 -0.55
CA SER A 235 -14.69 2.58 -0.09
C SER A 235 -16.13 2.06 -0.04
N ILE A 236 -16.55 1.28 -1.04
CA ILE A 236 -17.87 0.63 -1.06
C ILE A 236 -18.02 -0.34 0.10
N LEU A 237 -17.00 -1.17 0.36
CA LEU A 237 -17.00 -2.12 1.46
C LEU A 237 -17.06 -1.42 2.82
N LEU A 238 -16.33 -0.32 3.01
CA LEU A 238 -16.44 0.48 4.23
C LEU A 238 -17.82 1.12 4.39
N MET A 239 -18.38 1.67 3.31
CA MET A 239 -19.72 2.23 3.34
C MET A 239 -20.75 1.16 3.71
N GLN A 240 -20.63 -0.04 3.13
CA GLN A 240 -21.48 -1.18 3.46
C GLN A 240 -21.38 -1.54 4.95
N CYS A 241 -20.16 -1.64 5.49
CA CYS A 241 -19.94 -1.89 6.91
C CYS A 241 -20.56 -0.79 7.78
N ALA A 242 -20.38 0.48 7.42
CA ALA A 242 -20.92 1.62 8.17
C ALA A 242 -22.46 1.65 8.16
N CYS A 243 -23.08 1.47 6.99
CA CYS A 243 -24.53 1.39 6.85
C CYS A 243 -25.11 0.23 7.67
N TRP A 244 -24.52 -0.96 7.55
CA TRP A 244 -24.96 -2.13 8.31
C TRP A 244 -24.83 -1.93 9.83
N SER A 245 -23.73 -1.30 10.27
CA SER A 245 -23.50 -0.97 11.67
C SER A 245 -24.56 0.01 12.19
N ALA A 246 -24.84 1.06 11.43
CA ALA A 246 -25.84 2.07 11.79
C ALA A 246 -27.25 1.46 11.91
N ILE A 247 -27.66 0.64 10.93
CA ILE A 247 -28.95 -0.06 10.96
C ILE A 247 -29.04 -0.99 12.17
N SER A 248 -27.98 -1.77 12.44
CA SER A 248 -27.96 -2.73 13.54
C SER A 248 -28.02 -2.06 14.91
N ILE A 249 -27.31 -0.92 15.09
CA ILE A 249 -27.37 -0.12 16.30
C ILE A 249 -28.76 0.50 16.47
N ALA A 250 -29.32 1.12 15.41
CA ALA A 250 -30.66 1.71 15.46
C ALA A 250 -31.74 0.68 15.81
N HIS A 251 -31.70 -0.49 15.19
CA HIS A 251 -32.60 -1.60 15.51
C HIS A 251 -32.45 -2.03 16.98
N SER A 252 -31.22 -2.13 17.49
CA SER A 252 -30.97 -2.53 18.88
C SER A 252 -31.49 -1.50 19.89
N ILE A 253 -31.40 -0.19 19.58
CA ILE A 253 -31.92 0.89 20.43
C ILE A 253 -33.45 0.86 20.43
N VAL A 254 -34.07 0.75 19.26
CA VAL A 254 -35.54 0.71 19.12
C VAL A 254 -36.11 -0.52 19.85
N ALA A 255 -35.53 -1.69 19.65
CA ALA A 255 -35.95 -2.91 20.34
C ALA A 255 -35.80 -2.82 21.86
N TYR A 256 -34.74 -2.16 22.35
CA TYR A 256 -34.55 -1.90 23.77
C TYR A 256 -35.66 -0.99 24.34
N GLY A 257 -35.98 0.11 23.65
CA GLY A 257 -37.04 1.03 24.08
C GLY A 257 -38.42 0.37 24.17
N PHE A 258 -38.78 -0.45 23.18
CA PHE A 258 -40.04 -1.21 23.22
C PHE A 258 -40.13 -2.17 24.42
N ASN A 259 -39.05 -2.86 24.75
CA ASN A 259 -39.01 -3.79 25.87
C ASN A 259 -39.07 -3.08 27.23
N SER A 260 -38.46 -1.89 27.35
CA SER A 260 -38.54 -1.11 28.59
C SER A 260 -39.96 -0.61 28.87
N ASP A 261 -40.69 -0.20 27.83
CA ASP A 261 -42.07 0.30 27.96
C ASP A 261 -43.04 -0.81 28.39
N GLN A 262 -42.94 -2.00 27.77
CA GLN A 262 -43.75 -3.16 28.18
C GLN A 262 -43.48 -3.62 29.61
N GLY A 263 -42.22 -3.56 30.05
CA GLY A 263 -41.83 -3.91 31.42
C GLY A 263 -42.37 -2.95 32.48
N GLN A 264 -42.57 -1.67 32.15
CA GLN A 264 -43.21 -0.71 33.04
C GLN A 264 -44.72 -0.92 33.13
N GLN A 265 -45.37 -1.25 32.02
CA GLN A 265 -46.83 -1.41 31.98
C GLN A 265 -47.30 -2.69 32.71
N GLY A 266 -46.53 -3.78 32.67
CA GLY A 266 -46.86 -5.02 33.40
C GLY A 266 -46.56 -5.03 34.91
N ARG A 267 -45.96 -3.96 35.46
CA ARG A 267 -45.69 -3.80 36.92
C ARG A 267 -46.75 -2.96 37.65
N GLY A 268 -47.66 -2.34 36.89
CA GLY A 268 -48.73 -1.49 37.40
C GLY A 268 -50.10 -2.19 37.53
N GLU A 269 -50.19 -3.47 37.16
CA GLU A 269 -51.34 -4.37 37.38
C GLU A 269 -51.04 -5.34 38.52
#